data_AF-A0A923LQH7-F1
#
_entry.id   AF-A0A923LQH7-F1
#
_cell.length_a   1.000
_cell.length_b   1.000
_cell.length_c   1.000
_cell.angle_alpha   90.00
_cell.angle_beta   90.00
_cell.angle_gamma   90.00
#
_symmetry.space_group_name_H-M   'P 1'
#
loop_
_entity.id
_entity.type
_entity.pdbx_description
1 polymer ?
#
loop_
_entity_poly.entity_id
_entity_poly.type
_entity_poly.pdbx_seq_one_letter_code
_entity_poly.pdbx_strand_id
1 'polypeptide(L)'
;MNGLEILLSRRWILKSEDKDLYYKLRDELGEIRKFASDKLGCVITENSLLIKMEKIPAVAEPFMGIREFSANEEYAFLCMLLMFLEDKDAQEQFILSQLTEYIAANMPNGVDWTMYINRRRLIRVLRYAVDQGMVAVTDGSDDAFMDDAYGEVLYENTGASRYFMRSFTKDIMEYTRPEDFHESDWFDINEDRGIARRHRVYKRLVFAPGMFYDTGTEEDFSYLKYYGHRLAEDLEKNFDCSVQIHRGSACDTLDALAIYQLIRPQNAKFVTVMSYIWNGKKKQMLDNEAEVESHGRKLNWENGS
;
A
#
# COMPACT_ATOMS: atom_id res chain seq x y z
N MET A 1 10.77 -15.18 -4.47
CA MET A 1 9.77 -14.54 -3.59
C MET A 1 8.61 -15.50 -3.39
N ASN A 2 8.19 -15.67 -2.15
CA ASN A 2 6.99 -16.43 -1.77
C ASN A 2 5.72 -15.66 -2.19
N GLY A 3 4.60 -16.34 -2.46
CA GLY A 3 3.35 -15.71 -2.87
C GLY A 3 2.84 -14.64 -1.91
N LEU A 4 3.03 -14.84 -0.59
CA LEU A 4 2.72 -13.84 0.44
C LEU A 4 3.54 -12.55 0.25
N GLU A 5 4.86 -12.67 -0.03
CA GLU A 5 5.72 -11.52 -0.28
C GLU A 5 5.26 -10.76 -1.52
N ILE A 6 4.81 -11.47 -2.56
CA ILE A 6 4.32 -10.86 -3.80
C ILE A 6 3.06 -10.02 -3.52
N LEU A 7 2.08 -10.56 -2.79
CA LEU A 7 0.85 -9.83 -2.44
C LEU A 7 1.07 -8.68 -1.45
N LEU A 8 2.12 -8.79 -0.63
CA LEU A 8 2.61 -7.68 0.18
C LEU A 8 3.22 -6.61 -0.72
N SER A 9 4.05 -6.99 -1.70
CA SER A 9 4.85 -6.15 -2.60
C SER A 9 4.09 -5.39 -3.69
N ARG A 10 2.92 -5.90 -4.09
CA ARG A 10 2.07 -5.29 -5.11
C ARG A 10 0.70 -4.97 -4.57
N ARG A 11 0.06 -3.93 -5.12
CA ARG A 11 -1.32 -3.55 -4.77
C ARG A 11 -2.28 -4.68 -5.04
N TRP A 12 -2.26 -5.16 -6.28
CA TRP A 12 -2.98 -6.33 -6.78
C TRP A 12 -2.15 -7.02 -7.87
N ILE A 13 -2.60 -8.20 -8.28
CA ILE A 13 -2.08 -8.95 -9.42
C ILE A 13 -3.21 -9.06 -10.42
N LEU A 14 -3.08 -8.39 -11.57
CA LEU A 14 -4.05 -8.47 -12.65
C LEU A 14 -3.77 -9.70 -13.50
N LYS A 15 -4.82 -10.47 -13.81
CA LYS A 15 -4.71 -11.66 -14.67
C LYS A 15 -4.31 -11.31 -16.11
N SER A 16 -4.68 -10.12 -16.57
CA SER A 16 -4.34 -9.60 -17.90
C SER A 16 -2.85 -9.29 -18.06
N GLU A 17 -2.18 -8.89 -16.98
CA GLU A 17 -0.75 -8.54 -16.98
C GLU A 17 0.14 -9.78 -16.86
N ASP A 18 -0.17 -10.67 -15.92
CA ASP A 18 0.63 -11.86 -15.65
C ASP A 18 -0.26 -13.05 -15.26
N LYS A 19 -0.67 -13.80 -16.29
CA LYS A 19 -1.56 -14.96 -16.15
C LYS A 19 -0.90 -16.09 -15.36
N ASP A 20 0.39 -16.33 -15.58
CA ASP A 20 1.11 -17.43 -14.94
C ASP A 20 1.29 -17.15 -13.44
N LEU A 21 1.66 -15.92 -13.08
CA LEU A 21 1.72 -15.49 -11.69
C LEU A 21 0.35 -15.53 -11.01
N TYR A 22 -0.70 -15.10 -11.70
CA TYR A 22 -2.07 -15.14 -11.18
C TYR A 22 -2.46 -16.57 -10.78
N TYR A 23 -2.28 -17.56 -11.67
CA TYR A 23 -2.66 -18.94 -11.37
C TYR A 23 -1.76 -19.57 -10.31
N LYS A 24 -0.46 -19.29 -10.34
CA LYS A 24 0.47 -19.73 -9.28
C LYS A 24 0.04 -19.22 -7.90
N LEU A 25 -0.26 -17.92 -7.78
CA LEU A 25 -0.71 -17.35 -6.52
C LEU A 25 -2.05 -17.93 -6.09
N ARG A 26 -2.97 -18.14 -7.03
CA ARG A 26 -4.27 -18.75 -6.77
C ARG A 26 -4.14 -20.13 -6.11
N ASP A 27 -3.19 -20.94 -6.55
CA ASP A 27 -2.93 -22.25 -5.98
C ASP A 27 -2.32 -22.17 -4.57
N GLU A 28 -1.50 -21.13 -4.30
CA GLU A 28 -0.89 -20.88 -2.99
C GLU A 28 -1.82 -20.14 -2.00
N LEU A 29 -2.96 -19.59 -2.46
CA LEU A 29 -3.83 -18.72 -1.65
C LEU A 29 -4.33 -19.35 -0.36
N GLY A 30 -4.50 -20.68 -0.32
CA GLY A 30 -4.95 -21.40 0.87
C GLY A 30 -4.04 -21.20 2.07
N GLU A 31 -2.73 -21.30 1.88
CA GLU A 31 -1.73 -21.07 2.94
C GLU A 31 -1.55 -19.58 3.23
N ILE A 32 -1.56 -18.74 2.18
CA ILE A 32 -1.43 -17.28 2.32
C ILE A 32 -2.56 -16.72 3.19
N ARG A 33 -3.81 -17.20 3.00
CA ARG A 33 -4.98 -16.76 3.79
C ARG A 33 -4.82 -17.06 5.28
N LYS A 34 -4.20 -18.18 5.66
CA LYS A 34 -3.95 -18.49 7.07
C LYS A 34 -3.09 -17.40 7.72
N PHE A 35 -2.03 -16.97 7.05
CA PHE A 35 -1.18 -15.89 7.58
C PHE A 35 -1.89 -14.52 7.50
N ALA A 36 -2.42 -14.16 6.33
CA ALA A 36 -3.03 -12.85 6.10
C ALA A 36 -4.23 -12.57 7.01
N SER A 37 -5.14 -13.54 7.17
CA SER A 37 -6.32 -13.38 8.01
C SER A 37 -5.98 -13.51 9.50
N ASP A 38 -5.28 -14.57 9.92
CA ASP A 38 -5.10 -14.87 11.34
C ASP A 38 -4.07 -13.97 12.02
N LYS A 39 -3.05 -13.53 11.27
CA LYS A 39 -1.93 -12.76 11.83
C LYS A 39 -2.07 -11.27 11.55
N LEU A 40 -2.42 -10.90 10.32
CA LEU A 40 -2.53 -9.50 9.92
C LEU A 40 -3.97 -8.96 10.00
N GLY A 41 -5.00 -9.81 9.92
CA GLY A 41 -6.36 -9.35 9.69
C GLY A 41 -6.51 -8.62 8.36
N CYS A 42 -5.80 -9.08 7.34
CA CYS A 42 -5.88 -8.57 5.97
C CYS A 42 -6.83 -9.45 5.15
N VAL A 43 -7.79 -8.82 4.48
CA VAL A 43 -8.74 -9.51 3.60
C VAL A 43 -8.08 -9.72 2.23
N ILE A 44 -8.26 -10.91 1.66
CA ILE A 44 -7.81 -11.22 0.30
C ILE A 44 -9.03 -11.39 -0.61
N THR A 45 -9.09 -10.58 -1.65
CA THR A 45 -10.06 -10.65 -2.74
C THR A 45 -9.44 -11.42 -3.91
N GLU A 46 -10.12 -12.48 -4.35
CA GLU A 46 -9.76 -13.24 -5.55
C GLU A 46 -11.01 -13.36 -6.44
N ASN A 47 -10.85 -13.04 -7.72
CA ASN A 47 -11.89 -13.17 -8.74
C ASN A 47 -11.24 -13.33 -10.12
N SER A 48 -12.04 -13.49 -11.17
CA SER A 48 -11.53 -13.71 -12.53
C SER A 48 -10.60 -12.61 -13.09
N LEU A 49 -10.62 -11.40 -12.51
CA LEU A 49 -9.81 -10.26 -12.93
C LEU A 49 -8.49 -10.18 -12.16
N LEU A 50 -8.52 -10.35 -10.84
CA LEU A 50 -7.37 -10.04 -9.99
C LEU A 50 -7.31 -10.83 -8.67
N ILE A 51 -6.11 -10.80 -8.07
CA ILE A 51 -5.87 -11.15 -6.67
C ILE A 51 -5.35 -9.92 -5.95
N LYS A 52 -6.04 -9.47 -4.89
CA LYS A 52 -5.68 -8.31 -4.07
C LYS A 52 -5.68 -8.70 -2.60
N MET A 53 -4.69 -8.20 -1.86
CA MET A 53 -4.70 -8.23 -0.40
C MET A 53 -4.84 -6.81 0.14
N GLU A 54 -5.84 -6.58 0.98
CA GLU A 54 -6.12 -5.30 1.63
C GLU A 54 -5.09 -5.03 2.73
N LYS A 55 -4.15 -4.13 2.44
CA LYS A 55 -3.03 -3.78 3.31
C LYS A 55 -3.37 -2.49 4.05
N ILE A 56 -3.95 -2.63 5.23
CA ILE A 56 -4.28 -1.50 6.10
C ILE A 56 -3.19 -1.38 7.16
N PRO A 57 -2.41 -0.29 7.17
CA PRO A 57 -1.39 -0.10 8.19
C PRO A 57 -2.03 0.17 9.55
N ALA A 58 -1.37 -0.29 10.61
CA ALA A 58 -1.80 0.02 11.98
C ALA A 58 -1.59 1.50 12.34
N VAL A 59 -0.58 2.13 11.73
CA VAL A 59 -0.29 3.56 11.82
C VAL A 59 0.11 3.99 10.41
N ALA A 60 -0.59 4.96 9.83
CA ALA A 60 -0.24 5.50 8.53
C ALA A 60 1.05 6.32 8.63
N GLU A 61 1.95 6.12 7.68
CA GLU A 61 3.20 6.86 7.57
C GLU A 61 3.22 7.68 6.29
N PRO A 62 3.95 8.82 6.21
CA PRO A 62 3.99 9.66 5.02
C PRO A 62 4.43 8.93 3.76
N PHE A 63 5.28 7.91 3.91
CA PHE A 63 5.77 7.09 2.82
C PHE A 63 4.77 6.03 2.33
N MET A 64 3.57 5.91 2.91
CA MET A 64 2.56 4.92 2.50
C MET A 64 1.59 5.43 1.43
N GLY A 65 1.69 6.71 1.05
CA GLY A 65 0.88 7.33 0.01
C GLY A 65 1.25 6.90 -1.42
N ILE A 66 0.73 7.61 -2.41
CA ILE A 66 1.10 7.49 -3.82
C ILE A 66 2.29 8.45 -4.01
N ARG A 67 3.49 7.91 -4.28
CA ARG A 67 4.73 8.70 -4.33
C ARG A 67 4.80 9.61 -5.55
N GLU A 68 4.08 9.26 -6.60
CA GLU A 68 3.95 10.01 -7.85
C GLU A 68 3.20 11.33 -7.65
N PHE A 69 2.39 11.42 -6.58
CA PHE A 69 1.62 12.60 -6.26
C PHE A 69 2.43 13.53 -5.35
N SER A 70 2.41 14.80 -5.72
CA SER A 70 3.10 15.92 -5.08
C SER A 70 2.14 16.93 -4.44
N ALA A 71 0.84 16.82 -4.72
CA ALA A 71 -0.17 17.76 -4.24
C ALA A 71 -1.48 17.05 -3.88
N ASN A 72 -2.24 17.64 -2.95
CA ASN A 72 -3.52 17.09 -2.49
C ASN A 72 -4.56 17.01 -3.62
N GLU A 73 -4.48 17.91 -4.60
CA GLU A 73 -5.37 17.97 -5.76
C GLU A 73 -5.24 16.74 -6.66
N GLU A 74 -4.08 16.08 -6.71
CA GLU A 74 -3.90 14.84 -7.47
C GLU A 74 -4.68 13.69 -6.82
N TYR A 75 -4.76 13.64 -5.49
CA TYR A 75 -5.64 12.72 -4.79
C TYR A 75 -7.12 13.03 -5.02
N ALA A 76 -7.50 14.31 -5.04
CA ALA A 76 -8.87 14.71 -5.35
C ALA A 76 -9.26 14.27 -6.77
N PHE A 77 -8.39 14.50 -7.76
CA PHE A 77 -8.59 14.04 -9.13
C PHE A 77 -8.65 12.52 -9.24
N LEU A 78 -7.85 11.78 -8.46
CA LEU A 78 -7.95 10.33 -8.41
C LEU A 78 -9.32 9.88 -7.88
N CYS A 79 -9.83 10.49 -6.81
CA CYS A 79 -11.18 10.21 -6.30
C CYS A 79 -12.25 10.52 -7.35
N MET A 80 -12.14 11.65 -8.05
CA MET A 80 -13.05 12.01 -9.13
C MET A 80 -13.01 11.01 -10.29
N LEU A 81 -11.82 10.56 -10.67
CA LEU A 81 -11.65 9.51 -11.69
C LEU A 81 -12.30 8.21 -11.25
N LEU A 82 -12.11 7.78 -10.00
CA LEU A 82 -12.70 6.55 -9.49
C LEU A 82 -14.23 6.62 -9.48
N MET A 83 -14.82 7.73 -9.06
CA MET A 83 -16.28 7.95 -9.12
C MET A 83 -16.78 7.95 -10.57
N PHE A 84 -16.07 8.61 -11.48
CA PHE A 84 -16.42 8.60 -12.90
C PHE A 84 -16.37 7.20 -13.53
N LEU A 85 -15.41 6.37 -13.12
CA LEU A 85 -15.27 4.99 -13.62
C LEU A 85 -16.26 4.01 -12.98
N GLU A 86 -16.90 4.37 -11.87
CA GLU A 86 -17.89 3.53 -11.20
C GLU A 86 -19.15 3.37 -12.06
N ASP A 87 -19.56 4.43 -12.75
CA ASP A 87 -20.68 4.45 -13.69
C ASP A 87 -20.35 3.82 -15.06
N LYS A 88 -19.12 3.36 -15.26
CA LYS A 88 -18.65 2.77 -16.52
C LYS A 88 -18.48 1.27 -16.44
N ASP A 89 -18.85 0.59 -17.51
CA ASP A 89 -18.60 -0.84 -17.64
C ASP A 89 -17.15 -1.15 -18.02
N ALA A 90 -16.73 -2.39 -17.75
CA ALA A 90 -15.44 -2.86 -18.22
C ALA A 90 -15.44 -2.85 -19.76
N GLN A 91 -14.31 -2.45 -20.34
CA GLN A 91 -14.08 -2.23 -21.77
C GLN A 91 -14.84 -1.02 -22.36
N GLU A 92 -15.56 -0.26 -21.55
CA GLU A 92 -16.18 0.98 -22.00
C GLU A 92 -15.11 2.06 -22.23
N GLN A 93 -15.18 2.71 -23.38
CA GLN A 93 -14.27 3.77 -23.75
C GLN A 93 -14.81 5.15 -23.38
N PHE A 94 -13.90 6.06 -23.07
CA PHE A 94 -14.21 7.46 -22.81
C PHE A 94 -13.09 8.36 -23.31
N ILE A 95 -13.47 9.56 -23.74
CA ILE A 95 -12.51 10.59 -24.15
C ILE A 95 -12.15 11.48 -22.96
N LEU A 96 -10.96 12.07 -23.00
CA LEU A 96 -10.44 12.89 -21.91
C LEU A 96 -11.36 14.08 -21.58
N SER A 97 -11.95 14.73 -22.59
CA SER A 97 -12.90 15.83 -22.35
C SER A 97 -14.05 15.45 -21.43
N GLN A 98 -14.66 14.27 -21.61
CA GLN A 98 -15.74 13.78 -20.75
C GLN A 98 -15.33 13.72 -19.27
N LEU A 99 -14.10 13.25 -19.00
CA LEU A 99 -13.57 13.22 -17.63
C LEU A 99 -13.31 14.64 -17.11
N THR A 100 -12.72 15.51 -17.93
CA THR A 100 -12.40 16.89 -17.51
C THR A 100 -13.66 17.71 -17.21
N GLU A 101 -14.73 17.51 -17.98
CA GLU A 101 -16.06 18.10 -17.74
C GLU A 101 -16.67 17.57 -16.44
N TYR A 102 -16.62 16.25 -16.23
CA TYR A 102 -17.10 15.63 -15.00
C TYR A 102 -16.36 16.15 -13.75
N ILE A 103 -15.03 16.24 -13.82
CA ILE A 103 -14.21 16.80 -12.73
C ILE A 103 -14.58 18.27 -12.49
N ALA A 104 -14.69 19.09 -13.54
CA ALA A 104 -15.01 20.51 -13.40
C ALA A 104 -16.41 20.74 -12.79
N ALA A 105 -17.37 19.87 -13.10
CA ALA A 105 -18.74 19.96 -12.59
C ALA A 105 -18.90 19.55 -11.12
N ASN A 106 -18.09 18.59 -10.64
CA ASN A 106 -18.26 17.98 -9.32
C ASN A 106 -17.23 18.46 -8.29
N MET A 107 -16.16 19.13 -8.70
CA MET A 107 -15.18 19.72 -7.78
C MET A 107 -15.77 20.95 -7.08
N PRO A 108 -15.59 21.12 -5.75
CA PRO A 108 -16.21 22.22 -4.99
C PRO A 108 -15.93 23.63 -5.52
N ASN A 109 -14.74 23.85 -6.10
CA ASN A 109 -14.32 25.15 -6.64
C ASN A 109 -14.23 25.14 -8.18
N GLY A 110 -14.69 24.07 -8.84
CA GLY A 110 -14.40 23.80 -10.24
C GLY A 110 -12.90 23.59 -10.51
N VAL A 111 -12.55 23.37 -11.77
CA VAL A 111 -11.16 23.26 -12.24
C VAL A 111 -10.99 24.02 -13.53
N ASP A 112 -10.02 24.93 -13.57
CA ASP A 112 -9.64 25.64 -14.79
C ASP A 112 -8.56 24.85 -15.54
N TRP A 113 -8.94 24.25 -16.67
CA TRP A 113 -8.05 23.47 -17.53
C TRP A 113 -7.15 24.32 -18.43
N THR A 114 -7.38 25.63 -18.56
CA THR A 114 -6.43 26.51 -19.27
C THR A 114 -5.09 26.58 -18.54
N MET A 115 -5.12 26.40 -17.22
CA MET A 115 -3.93 26.35 -16.38
C MET A 115 -3.14 25.05 -16.60
N TYR A 116 -1.93 25.19 -17.13
CA TYR A 116 -0.99 24.08 -17.35
C TYR A 116 -0.75 23.21 -16.10
N ILE A 117 -0.72 23.82 -14.90
CA ILE A 117 -0.51 23.08 -13.65
C ILE A 117 -1.63 22.07 -13.36
N ASN A 118 -2.88 22.39 -13.67
CA ASN A 118 -4.02 21.50 -13.46
C ASN A 118 -4.01 20.36 -14.46
N ARG A 119 -3.72 20.67 -15.73
CA ARG A 119 -3.54 19.65 -16.78
C ARG A 119 -2.41 18.68 -16.41
N ARG A 120 -1.28 19.20 -15.94
CA ARG A 120 -0.16 18.38 -15.49
C ARG A 120 -0.48 17.44 -14.33
N ARG A 121 -1.25 17.93 -13.35
CA ARG A 121 -1.74 17.12 -12.22
C ARG A 121 -2.68 16.01 -12.69
N LEU A 122 -3.62 16.31 -13.57
CA LEU A 122 -4.54 15.31 -14.11
C LEU A 122 -3.80 14.22 -14.93
N ILE A 123 -2.84 14.61 -15.78
CA ILE A 123 -2.07 13.61 -16.54
C ILE A 123 -1.26 12.70 -15.61
N ARG A 124 -0.70 13.20 -14.51
CA ARG A 124 -0.03 12.31 -13.52
C ARG A 124 -0.99 11.30 -12.92
N VAL A 125 -2.22 11.71 -12.61
CA VAL A 125 -3.27 10.81 -12.11
C VAL A 125 -3.65 9.76 -13.16
N LEU A 126 -3.80 10.17 -14.43
CA LEU A 126 -4.12 9.25 -15.53
C LEU A 126 -2.99 8.27 -15.81
N ARG A 127 -1.73 8.74 -15.85
CA ARG A 127 -0.55 7.88 -15.97
C ARG A 127 -0.49 6.87 -14.82
N TYR A 128 -0.69 7.32 -13.59
CA TYR A 128 -0.79 6.42 -12.43
C TYR A 128 -1.92 5.40 -12.61
N ALA A 129 -3.10 5.81 -13.09
CA ALA A 129 -4.21 4.90 -13.32
C ALA A 129 -3.94 3.88 -14.42
N VAL A 130 -3.21 4.26 -15.47
CA VAL A 130 -2.72 3.35 -16.51
C VAL A 130 -1.69 2.37 -15.94
N ASP A 131 -0.71 2.87 -15.19
CA ASP A 131 0.34 2.05 -14.57
C ASP A 131 -0.21 1.05 -13.53
N GLN A 132 -1.32 1.39 -12.88
CA GLN A 132 -2.03 0.47 -11.99
C GLN A 132 -2.98 -0.49 -12.74
N GLY A 133 -3.12 -0.34 -14.06
CA GLY A 133 -4.03 -1.14 -14.88
C GLY A 133 -5.50 -0.85 -14.60
N MET A 134 -5.85 0.33 -14.09
CA MET A 134 -7.25 0.75 -13.87
C MET A 134 -7.90 1.19 -15.19
N VAL A 135 -7.13 1.89 -16.03
CA VAL A 135 -7.54 2.32 -17.37
C VAL A 135 -6.44 1.95 -18.37
N ALA A 136 -6.79 1.85 -19.64
CA ALA A 136 -5.83 1.65 -20.74
C ALA A 136 -5.96 2.80 -21.75
N VAL A 137 -4.84 3.18 -22.38
CA VAL A 137 -4.87 4.14 -23.50
C VAL A 137 -5.12 3.36 -24.78
N THR A 138 -6.18 3.72 -25.50
CA THR A 138 -6.55 3.09 -26.78
C THR A 138 -6.07 3.92 -27.96
N ASP A 139 -6.13 5.25 -27.88
CA ASP A 139 -5.69 6.17 -28.93
C ASP A 139 -5.30 7.55 -28.37
N GLY A 140 -4.43 8.25 -29.09
CA GLY A 140 -3.92 9.57 -28.71
C GLY A 140 -2.70 9.54 -27.78
N SER A 141 -2.27 10.73 -27.36
CA SER A 141 -1.14 10.93 -26.46
C SER A 141 -1.48 12.01 -25.44
N ASP A 142 -1.12 11.78 -24.19
CA ASP A 142 -1.30 12.73 -23.11
C ASP A 142 -0.49 14.03 -23.28
N ASP A 143 0.58 14.01 -24.07
CA ASP A 143 1.33 15.20 -24.46
C ASP A 143 0.43 16.21 -25.21
N ALA A 144 -0.55 15.73 -25.98
CA ALA A 144 -1.50 16.60 -26.68
C ALA A 144 -2.33 17.45 -25.70
N PHE A 145 -2.76 16.86 -24.58
CA PHE A 145 -3.50 17.59 -23.55
C PHE A 145 -2.60 18.51 -22.72
N MET A 146 -1.34 18.12 -22.51
CA MET A 146 -0.37 18.97 -21.83
C MET A 146 -0.12 20.28 -22.58
N ASP A 147 -0.05 20.22 -23.90
CA ASP A 147 0.18 21.38 -24.76
C ASP A 147 -1.11 22.19 -24.93
N ASP A 148 -2.24 21.54 -25.26
CA ASP A 148 -3.53 22.18 -25.48
C ASP A 148 -4.64 21.59 -24.59
N ALA A 149 -5.46 22.44 -23.96
CA ALA A 149 -6.57 21.99 -23.12
C ALA A 149 -7.67 21.24 -23.90
N TYR A 150 -7.65 21.33 -25.24
CA TYR A 150 -8.52 20.56 -26.13
C TYR A 150 -7.87 19.28 -26.68
N GLY A 151 -6.66 18.93 -26.23
CA GLY A 151 -6.01 17.69 -26.60
C GLY A 151 -6.79 16.47 -26.13
N GLU A 152 -7.19 15.61 -27.06
CA GLU A 152 -7.99 14.43 -26.77
C GLU A 152 -7.14 13.16 -26.67
N VAL A 153 -7.53 12.30 -25.73
CA VAL A 153 -6.98 10.96 -25.55
C VAL A 153 -8.15 10.02 -25.29
N LEU A 154 -8.14 8.87 -25.94
CA LEU A 154 -9.15 7.83 -25.78
C LEU A 154 -8.65 6.80 -24.77
N TYR A 155 -9.40 6.66 -23.68
CA TYR A 155 -9.15 5.69 -22.63
C TYR A 155 -10.21 4.60 -22.63
N GLU A 156 -9.86 3.45 -22.06
CA GLU A 156 -10.74 2.32 -21.81
C GLU A 156 -10.72 1.96 -20.32
N ASN A 157 -11.90 1.75 -19.72
CA ASN A 157 -12.00 1.24 -18.35
C ASN A 157 -11.73 -0.27 -18.32
N THR A 158 -10.73 -0.72 -17.55
CA THR A 158 -10.43 -2.17 -17.46
C THR A 158 -11.39 -2.91 -16.52
N GLY A 159 -12.13 -2.18 -15.68
CA GLY A 159 -12.92 -2.72 -14.57
C GLY A 159 -12.13 -2.95 -13.28
N ALA A 160 -10.80 -2.82 -13.28
CA ALA A 160 -9.97 -3.00 -12.07
C ALA A 160 -10.16 -1.87 -11.05
N SER A 161 -10.55 -0.67 -11.50
CA SER A 161 -10.83 0.51 -10.66
C SER A 161 -11.84 0.24 -9.54
N ARG A 162 -12.83 -0.63 -9.79
CA ARG A 162 -13.85 -1.07 -8.80
C ARG A 162 -13.25 -1.72 -7.55
N TYR A 163 -12.04 -2.25 -7.66
CA TYR A 163 -11.31 -2.87 -6.55
C TYR A 163 -10.25 -1.96 -5.95
N PHE A 164 -10.14 -0.70 -6.39
CA PHE A 164 -9.12 0.21 -5.85
C PHE A 164 -9.50 0.64 -4.44
N MET A 165 -10.72 1.16 -4.29
CA MET A 165 -11.27 1.53 -3.00
C MET A 165 -11.53 0.29 -2.15
N ARG A 166 -11.23 0.39 -0.86
CA ARG A 166 -11.61 -0.63 0.11
C ARG A 166 -13.10 -0.57 0.38
N SER A 167 -13.68 -1.69 0.80
CA SER A 167 -15.01 -1.67 1.40
C SER A 167 -14.91 -1.10 2.82
N PHE A 168 -15.78 -0.14 3.14
CA PHE A 168 -15.92 0.39 4.49
C PHE A 168 -17.15 -0.25 5.14
N THR A 169 -17.03 -0.62 6.41
CA THR A 169 -18.15 -1.23 7.18
C THR A 169 -19.15 -0.19 7.68
N LYS A 170 -18.76 1.09 7.67
CA LYS A 170 -19.59 2.24 8.04
C LYS A 170 -19.70 3.22 6.89
N ASP A 171 -20.74 4.05 6.94
CA ASP A 171 -20.90 5.15 6.00
C ASP A 171 -19.79 6.18 6.20
N ILE A 172 -18.98 6.38 5.16
CA ILE A 172 -17.87 7.33 5.16
C ILE A 172 -18.35 8.78 5.12
N MET A 173 -19.62 9.04 4.79
CA MET A 173 -20.20 10.38 4.75
C MET A 173 -20.32 10.99 6.14
N GLU A 174 -20.28 10.17 7.20
CA GLU A 174 -20.27 10.63 8.59
C GLU A 174 -18.86 11.08 9.05
N TYR A 175 -17.82 10.84 8.25
CA TYR A 175 -16.44 11.09 8.66
C TYR A 175 -16.10 12.57 8.47
N THR A 176 -15.54 13.17 9.50
CA THR A 176 -15.23 14.60 9.55
C THR A 176 -13.75 14.88 9.68
N ARG A 177 -12.96 13.87 10.09
CA ARG A 177 -11.52 13.96 10.26
C ARG A 177 -10.81 12.67 9.85
N PRO A 178 -9.51 12.73 9.48
CA PRO A 178 -8.74 11.55 9.08
C PRO A 178 -8.74 10.42 10.11
N GLU A 179 -8.83 10.76 11.40
CA GLU A 179 -8.82 9.78 12.50
C GLU A 179 -10.05 8.86 12.49
N ASP A 180 -11.17 9.30 11.92
CA ASP A 180 -12.40 8.50 11.83
C ASP A 180 -12.18 7.23 10.98
N PHE A 181 -11.29 7.31 9.97
CA PHE A 181 -10.86 6.15 9.17
C PHE A 181 -10.04 5.14 9.94
N HIS A 182 -9.32 5.58 10.98
CA HIS A 182 -8.56 4.69 11.85
C HIS A 182 -9.49 3.97 12.81
N GLU A 183 -10.43 4.68 13.43
CA GLU A 183 -11.32 4.10 14.44
C GLU A 183 -12.31 3.09 13.85
N SER A 184 -12.81 3.33 12.64
CA SER A 184 -13.81 2.46 12.00
C SER A 184 -13.37 1.01 11.81
N ASP A 185 -12.07 0.79 11.61
CA ASP A 185 -11.51 -0.54 11.32
C ASP A 185 -11.46 -1.46 12.56
N TRP A 186 -11.62 -0.91 13.77
CA TRP A 186 -11.42 -1.66 15.02
C TRP A 186 -12.71 -2.00 15.78
N PHE A 187 -13.83 -1.34 15.47
CA PHE A 187 -15.07 -1.50 16.23
C PHE A 187 -15.83 -2.83 15.94
N ASP A 188 -15.54 -3.52 14.83
CA ASP A 188 -16.13 -4.85 14.53
C ASP A 188 -15.37 -6.02 15.20
N ILE A 189 -14.17 -5.80 15.76
CA ILE A 189 -13.41 -6.83 16.51
C ILE A 189 -13.58 -6.60 18.02
N ASN A 190 -14.80 -6.25 18.45
CA ASN A 190 -15.10 -6.07 19.87
C ASN A 190 -15.23 -7.40 20.63
N GLU A 191 -15.28 -8.55 19.95
CA GLU A 191 -15.37 -9.85 20.62
C GLU A 191 -14.01 -10.43 21.05
N ASP A 192 -12.87 -9.91 20.57
CA ASP A 192 -11.55 -10.39 21.00
C ASP A 192 -10.48 -9.28 20.99
N ARG A 193 -10.40 -8.52 22.10
CA ARG A 193 -9.31 -7.54 22.34
C ARG A 193 -7.92 -8.13 22.09
N GLY A 194 -7.74 -9.45 22.30
CA GLY A 194 -6.51 -10.17 22.02
C GLY A 194 -6.19 -10.33 20.53
N ILE A 195 -7.19 -10.54 19.68
CA ILE A 195 -7.04 -10.69 18.22
C ILE A 195 -6.70 -9.35 17.59
N ALA A 196 -7.42 -8.29 17.96
CA ALA A 196 -7.15 -6.93 17.46
C ALA A 196 -5.71 -6.49 17.80
N ARG A 197 -5.27 -6.74 19.03
CA ARG A 197 -3.89 -6.46 19.46
C ARG A 197 -2.85 -7.24 18.66
N ARG A 198 -3.07 -8.55 18.45
CA ARG A 198 -2.21 -9.37 17.61
C ARG A 198 -2.08 -8.78 16.20
N HIS A 199 -3.20 -8.48 15.55
CA HIS A 199 -3.20 -7.90 14.20
C HIS A 199 -2.43 -6.58 14.15
N ARG A 200 -2.65 -5.71 15.14
CA ARG A 200 -1.94 -4.43 15.26
C ARG A 200 -0.41 -4.62 15.35
N VAL A 201 0.05 -5.50 16.24
CA VAL A 201 1.48 -5.77 16.41
C VAL A 201 2.09 -6.36 15.13
N TYR A 202 1.48 -7.38 14.53
CA TYR A 202 1.99 -7.95 13.27
C TYR A 202 2.01 -6.93 12.13
N LYS A 203 0.94 -6.13 11.96
CA LYS A 203 0.86 -5.08 10.93
C LYS A 203 1.95 -4.03 11.10
N ARG A 204 2.22 -3.58 12.33
CA ARG A 204 3.31 -2.62 12.59
C ARG A 204 4.64 -3.17 12.11
N LEU A 205 4.92 -4.43 12.41
CA LEU A 205 6.21 -5.04 12.09
C LEU A 205 6.38 -5.35 10.60
N VAL A 206 5.30 -5.75 9.92
CA VAL A 206 5.32 -6.08 8.50
C VAL A 206 5.28 -4.82 7.62
N PHE A 207 4.49 -3.80 7.97
CA PHE A 207 4.28 -2.62 7.14
C PHE A 207 5.18 -1.43 7.50
N ALA A 208 5.61 -1.32 8.75
CA ALA A 208 6.50 -0.26 9.22
C ALA A 208 7.59 -0.85 10.15
N PRO A 209 8.59 -1.59 9.60
CA PRO A 209 9.62 -2.27 10.37
C PRO A 209 10.23 -1.39 11.48
N GLY A 210 9.87 -1.70 12.74
CA GLY A 210 10.30 -0.99 13.94
C GLY A 210 9.13 -0.59 14.84
N MET A 211 9.15 -1.01 16.11
CA MET A 211 8.24 -0.51 17.13
C MET A 211 9.07 0.10 18.26
N PHE A 212 8.93 1.41 18.46
CA PHE A 212 9.63 2.16 19.49
C PHE A 212 8.68 2.51 20.63
N TYR A 213 9.21 2.70 21.85
CA TYR A 213 8.41 2.93 23.06
C TYR A 213 7.48 4.15 22.94
N ASP A 214 7.95 5.19 22.26
CA ASP A 214 7.22 6.43 22.00
C ASP A 214 6.03 6.27 21.03
N THR A 215 5.99 5.18 20.26
CA THR A 215 4.97 4.93 19.22
C THR A 215 4.04 3.75 19.58
N GLY A 216 4.36 2.97 20.63
CA GLY A 216 3.63 1.78 21.08
C GLY A 216 2.72 1.99 22.28
N THR A 217 1.66 1.19 22.39
CA THR A 217 0.86 1.11 23.62
C THR A 217 1.49 0.11 24.60
N GLU A 218 1.30 0.30 25.90
CA GLU A 218 1.77 -0.64 26.95
C GLU A 218 1.26 -2.08 26.71
N GLU A 219 0.07 -2.19 26.14
CA GLU A 219 -0.53 -3.46 25.74
C GLU A 219 0.23 -4.15 24.59
N ASP A 220 0.70 -3.39 23.60
CA ASP A 220 1.50 -3.92 22.48
C ASP A 220 2.86 -4.43 22.98
N PHE A 221 3.49 -3.69 23.90
CA PHE A 221 4.73 -4.14 24.54
C PHE A 221 4.54 -5.38 25.39
N SER A 222 3.43 -5.45 26.13
CA SER A 222 3.05 -6.67 26.86
C SER A 222 2.88 -7.86 25.92
N TYR A 223 2.27 -7.65 24.73
CA TYR A 223 2.16 -8.70 23.72
C TYR A 223 3.54 -9.16 23.24
N LEU A 224 4.46 -8.24 22.90
CA LEU A 224 5.82 -8.59 22.49
C LEU A 224 6.61 -9.30 23.60
N LYS A 225 6.38 -8.93 24.87
CA LYS A 225 7.04 -9.56 26.01
C LYS A 225 6.62 -11.03 26.19
N TYR A 226 5.33 -11.33 26.07
CA TYR A 226 4.81 -12.68 26.32
C TYR A 226 4.76 -13.56 25.07
N TYR A 227 4.53 -12.97 23.90
CA TYR A 227 4.31 -13.69 22.63
C TYR A 227 5.35 -13.37 21.55
N GLY A 228 6.35 -12.54 21.84
CA GLY A 228 7.34 -12.08 20.86
C GLY A 228 8.18 -13.20 20.25
N HIS A 229 8.51 -14.25 21.00
CA HIS A 229 9.27 -15.37 20.46
C HIS A 229 8.49 -16.15 19.39
N ARG A 230 7.22 -16.47 19.67
CA ARG A 230 6.33 -17.11 18.70
C ARG A 230 6.10 -16.22 17.48
N LEU A 231 5.94 -14.92 17.70
CA LEU A 231 5.83 -13.95 16.62
C LEU A 231 7.08 -13.91 15.75
N ALA A 232 8.28 -13.95 16.36
CA ALA A 232 9.55 -14.01 15.66
C ALA A 232 9.64 -15.26 14.78
N GLU A 233 9.39 -16.44 15.36
CA GLU A 233 9.37 -17.71 14.62
C GLU A 233 8.37 -17.68 13.46
N ASP A 234 7.17 -17.14 13.70
CA ASP A 234 6.14 -17.00 12.67
C ASP A 234 6.61 -16.07 11.52
N LEU A 235 7.28 -14.96 11.82
CA LEU A 235 7.80 -14.05 10.80
C LEU A 235 9.00 -14.65 10.05
N GLU A 236 9.98 -15.21 10.75
CA GLU A 236 11.19 -15.81 10.16
C GLU A 236 10.87 -17.06 9.32
N LYS A 237 9.76 -17.76 9.63
CA LYS A 237 9.27 -18.87 8.79
C LYS A 237 8.65 -18.37 7.47
N ASN A 238 7.97 -17.23 7.49
CA ASN A 238 7.22 -16.72 6.33
C ASN A 238 8.05 -15.77 5.47
N PHE A 239 9.08 -15.15 6.04
CA PHE A 239 9.93 -14.16 5.42
C PHE A 239 11.39 -14.51 5.64
N ASP A 240 12.23 -14.26 4.63
CA ASP A 240 13.68 -14.38 4.77
C ASP A 240 14.21 -13.21 5.62
N CYS A 241 14.04 -13.29 6.93
CA CYS A 241 14.35 -12.23 7.88
C CYS A 241 14.87 -12.77 9.22
N SER A 242 15.39 -11.86 10.06
CA SER A 242 15.65 -12.13 11.46
C SER A 242 14.93 -11.09 12.32
N VAL A 243 14.32 -11.55 13.41
CA VAL A 243 13.59 -10.74 14.37
C VAL A 243 14.39 -10.66 15.66
N GLN A 244 14.83 -9.45 16.01
CA GLN A 244 15.50 -9.19 17.26
C GLN A 244 14.60 -8.40 18.21
N ILE A 245 14.45 -8.91 19.43
CA ILE A 245 13.71 -8.23 20.50
C ILE A 245 14.71 -7.90 21.60
N HIS A 246 15.12 -6.64 21.66
CA HIS A 246 16.03 -6.15 22.70
C HIS A 246 15.19 -5.73 23.91
N ARG A 247 15.75 -5.85 25.12
CA ARG A 247 15.16 -5.25 26.32
C ARG A 247 15.96 -4.01 26.65
N GLY A 248 15.30 -2.86 26.79
CA GLY A 248 15.94 -1.63 27.23
C GLY A 248 16.49 -1.83 28.65
N SER A 249 17.72 -1.38 28.88
CA SER A 249 18.40 -1.50 30.16
C SER A 249 18.42 -0.15 30.88
N ALA A 250 17.38 0.16 31.66
CA ALA A 250 17.44 1.02 32.85
C ALA A 250 16.12 0.96 33.65
N CYS A 251 16.21 0.58 34.94
CA CYS A 251 15.14 0.52 35.96
C CYS A 251 14.14 -0.64 35.87
N ASP A 252 13.68 -1.06 37.06
CA ASP A 252 12.81 -2.22 37.37
C ASP A 252 11.36 -2.14 36.83
N THR A 253 11.18 -1.54 35.65
CA THR A 253 9.98 -1.60 34.82
C THR A 253 10.43 -2.11 33.45
N LEU A 254 9.91 -3.27 33.03
CA LEU A 254 10.40 -3.96 31.83
C LEU A 254 10.23 -3.13 30.55
N ASP A 255 11.33 -2.56 30.08
CA ASP A 255 11.45 -1.93 28.76
C ASP A 255 11.72 -3.01 27.70
N ALA A 256 10.78 -3.27 26.79
CA ALA A 256 11.01 -4.12 25.62
C ALA A 256 11.15 -3.23 24.37
N LEU A 257 12.35 -3.17 23.82
CA LEU A 257 12.73 -2.47 22.60
C LEU A 257 12.85 -3.49 21.45
N ALA A 258 11.79 -3.74 20.70
CA ALA A 258 11.87 -4.66 19.57
C ALA A 258 12.46 -3.96 18.32
N ILE A 259 13.79 -3.94 18.22
CA ILE A 259 14.48 -3.47 17.01
C ILE A 259 14.51 -4.61 15.99
N TYR A 260 13.66 -4.51 14.98
CA TYR A 260 13.75 -5.34 13.78
C TYR A 260 14.89 -4.82 12.92
N GLN A 261 15.98 -5.57 12.84
CA GLN A 261 16.86 -5.49 11.69
C GLN A 261 16.50 -6.69 10.79
N LEU A 262 15.63 -6.47 9.80
CA LEU A 262 15.44 -7.41 8.71
C LEU A 262 16.76 -7.48 7.92
N ILE A 263 17.71 -8.30 8.39
CA ILE A 263 18.89 -8.68 7.59
C ILE A 263 18.39 -9.79 6.66
N ARG A 264 17.97 -9.41 5.45
CA ARG A 264 17.63 -10.37 4.40
C ARG A 264 18.91 -10.75 3.67
N PRO A 265 19.35 -12.03 3.65
CA PRO A 265 20.52 -12.50 2.89
C PRO A 265 20.56 -12.06 1.42
N GLN A 266 19.40 -11.72 0.84
CA GLN A 266 19.26 -11.21 -0.53
C GLN A 266 18.38 -9.95 -0.67
N ASN A 267 18.09 -9.20 0.41
CA ASN A 267 17.28 -7.96 0.37
C ASN A 267 16.07 -8.04 -0.59
N ALA A 268 15.11 -8.92 -0.30
CA ALA A 268 13.85 -8.97 -1.06
C ALA A 268 13.17 -7.59 -1.07
N LYS A 269 12.84 -7.14 -2.28
CA LYS A 269 12.86 -5.71 -2.65
C LYS A 269 11.62 -4.89 -2.32
N PHE A 270 10.44 -5.46 -2.04
CA PHE A 270 9.23 -4.64 -1.85
C PHE A 270 8.19 -5.33 -0.95
N VAL A 271 7.61 -4.59 0.00
CA VAL A 271 6.18 -4.65 0.36
C VAL A 271 5.64 -3.33 -0.20
N THR A 272 4.48 -3.28 -0.87
CA THR A 272 3.79 -2.05 -1.33
C THR A 272 3.33 -1.20 -0.15
N VAL A 273 4.32 -0.77 0.60
CA VAL A 273 4.41 0.50 1.30
C VAL A 273 5.73 1.21 0.91
N MET A 274 6.50 0.67 -0.06
CA MET A 274 7.61 1.32 -0.77
C MET A 274 9.00 1.37 -0.07
N SER A 275 10.03 1.51 -0.91
CA SER A 275 11.48 1.27 -0.71
C SER A 275 12.16 2.18 0.31
N TYR A 276 12.72 1.58 1.36
CA TYR A 276 13.71 2.23 2.22
C TYR A 276 14.75 1.22 2.73
N ILE A 277 15.98 1.70 2.93
CA ILE A 277 17.04 0.98 3.65
C ILE A 277 17.21 1.63 5.02
N TRP A 278 17.18 0.83 6.08
CA TRP A 278 17.54 1.27 7.42
C TRP A 278 19.01 0.95 7.67
N ASN A 279 19.83 1.98 7.83
CA ASN A 279 21.28 1.84 8.04
C ASN A 279 21.70 1.76 9.53
N GLY A 280 20.75 1.47 10.42
CA GLY A 280 20.99 1.46 11.87
C GLY A 280 20.91 2.83 12.55
N LYS A 281 20.79 3.94 11.81
CA LYS A 281 20.67 5.30 12.37
C LYS A 281 19.58 6.17 11.75
N LYS A 282 19.30 6.01 10.44
CA LYS A 282 18.27 6.76 9.70
C LYS A 282 17.62 5.89 8.62
N LYS A 283 16.33 6.16 8.34
CA LYS A 283 15.60 5.60 7.20
C LYS A 283 16.08 6.34 5.95
N GLN A 284 16.70 5.65 5.00
CA GLN A 284 17.05 6.20 3.69
C GLN A 284 16.06 5.67 2.66
N MET A 285 15.25 6.57 2.10
CA MET A 285 14.33 6.29 1.01
C MET A 285 15.10 6.22 -0.31
N LEU A 286 14.69 5.35 -1.22
CA LEU A 286 15.32 5.21 -2.55
C LEU A 286 14.24 5.17 -3.63
N ASP A 287 14.50 5.83 -4.75
CA ASP A 287 13.49 6.18 -5.75
C ASP A 287 13.22 5.07 -6.76
N ASN A 288 14.14 4.11 -6.93
CA ASN A 288 13.97 2.99 -7.86
C ASN A 288 14.75 1.72 -7.45
N GLU A 289 14.42 0.62 -8.13
CA GLU A 289 15.00 -0.72 -7.90
C GLU A 289 16.53 -0.77 -8.08
N ALA A 290 17.08 0.00 -9.03
CA ALA A 290 18.51 0.00 -9.36
C ALA A 290 19.36 0.73 -8.30
N GLU A 291 18.83 1.78 -7.69
CA GLU A 291 19.49 2.50 -6.60
C GLU A 291 19.53 1.71 -5.30
N VAL A 292 18.46 0.96 -5.01
CA VAL A 292 18.40 0.01 -3.88
C VAL A 292 19.45 -1.08 -4.03
N GLU A 293 19.63 -1.64 -5.23
CA GLU A 293 20.69 -2.62 -5.48
C GLU A 293 22.10 -2.04 -5.32
N SER A 294 22.34 -0.84 -5.85
CA SER A 294 23.64 -0.17 -5.78
C SER A 294 24.02 0.19 -4.32
N HIS A 295 23.06 0.70 -3.54
CA HIS A 295 23.29 0.99 -2.12
C HIS A 295 23.39 -0.26 -1.26
N GLY A 296 22.58 -1.29 -1.54
CA GLY A 296 22.65 -2.57 -0.85
C GLY A 296 24.02 -3.24 -0.99
N ARG A 297 24.61 -3.23 -2.20
CA ARG A 297 25.95 -3.77 -2.45
C ARG A 297 27.05 -2.98 -1.72
N LYS A 298 26.90 -1.67 -1.54
CA LYS A 298 27.85 -0.81 -0.81
C LYS A 298 27.80 -0.99 0.71
N LEU A 299 26.67 -1.48 1.24
CA LEU A 299 26.46 -1.73 2.66
C LEU A 299 26.90 -3.13 3.11
N ASN A 300 27.51 -3.93 2.22
CA ASN A 300 28.23 -5.15 2.59
C ASN A 300 29.38 -4.76 3.52
N TRP A 301 29.10 -4.80 4.82
CA TRP A 301 30.09 -4.80 5.87
C TRP A 301 31.06 -5.94 5.57
N GLU A 302 32.32 -5.58 5.33
CA GLU A 302 33.46 -6.46 5.44
C GLU A 302 33.36 -7.22 6.78
N ASN A 303 32.89 -8.47 6.78
CA ASN A 303 33.19 -9.50 7.80
C ASN A 303 33.00 -10.87 7.14
N GLY A 304 34.03 -11.61 6.74
CA GLY A 304 35.44 -11.28 6.81
C GLY A 304 36.04 -11.24 8.21
N SER A 305 35.60 -12.11 9.13
CA SER A 305 36.30 -12.65 10.34
C SER A 305 35.33 -12.84 11.51
#